data_AF-A0A512MA60-F1
#
_entry.id   AF-A0A512MA60-F1
#
_cell.length_a   1.000
_cell.length_b   1.000
_cell.length_c   1.000
_cell.angle_alpha   90.00
_cell.angle_beta   90.00
_cell.angle_gamma   90.00
#
_symmetry.space_group_name_H-M   'P 1'
#
loop_
_entity.id
_entity.type
_entity.pdbx_description
1 polymer ?
#
loop_
_entity_poly.entity_id
_entity_poly.type
_entity_poly.pdbx_seq_one_letter_code
_entity_poly.pdbx_strand_id
1 'polypeptide(L)'
;MSLSDDQARAIAEFPAVLQQLIHAELAAGNSIDHLGGGFPAPPAGAMLKFTKKVTTRARVSDDEIDFRERNSSIQSGEFTDAKRFYFVVEPPDDPAAYPNMDAIRAEMEARQRAADAELQARQEEAVQRAREAARYFSEQLEDPRPEIKPRSASPLVTQFLESMEMNYERWHDGIGYDLNVFESAKPKERKQIEDLLINRPLGDWRDVEALAALDSPRARKHLRGAFESANLDQKIDLISHATSLFTNKQRTEVLMTALQEADQSPSMTQVMLEIQEFHPPKIIKALLEGVKTREDVIAGAFAMMLLFLHGKADSPYDNNWRPFMLRFQGEAREPLVQELRRHLGVRA
;
A
#
# COMPACT_ATOMS: atom_id res chain seq x y z
N MET A 1 37.53 8.32 -33.07
CA MET A 1 37.60 6.91 -32.63
C MET A 1 37.03 6.04 -33.73
N SER A 2 37.55 4.84 -33.96
CA SER A 2 36.96 3.86 -34.89
C SER A 2 35.85 3.09 -34.17
N LEU A 3 34.65 3.04 -34.76
CA LEU A 3 33.57 2.17 -34.31
C LEU A 3 33.95 0.71 -34.50
N SER A 4 33.46 -0.19 -33.64
CA SER A 4 33.53 -1.63 -33.92
C SER A 4 32.58 -1.98 -35.09
N ASP A 5 32.85 -3.09 -35.77
CA ASP A 5 31.98 -3.56 -36.86
C ASP A 5 30.55 -3.85 -36.41
N ASP A 6 30.36 -4.26 -35.15
CA ASP A 6 29.03 -4.46 -34.55
C ASP A 6 28.33 -3.12 -34.30
N GLN A 7 29.06 -2.11 -33.79
CA GLN A 7 28.51 -0.77 -33.60
C GLN A 7 28.14 -0.12 -34.92
N ALA A 8 28.99 -0.26 -35.94
CA ALA A 8 28.71 0.27 -37.28
C ALA A 8 27.45 -0.39 -37.89
N ARG A 9 27.29 -1.72 -37.74
CA ARG A 9 26.10 -2.44 -38.19
C ARG A 9 24.83 -2.00 -37.45
N ALA A 10 24.89 -1.89 -36.13
CA ALA A 10 23.73 -1.47 -35.34
C ALA A 10 23.33 -0.01 -35.61
N ILE A 11 24.30 0.90 -35.78
CA ILE A 11 24.00 2.30 -36.15
C ILE A 11 23.34 2.39 -37.53
N ALA A 12 23.70 1.51 -38.47
CA ALA A 12 23.09 1.48 -39.80
C ALA A 12 21.58 1.16 -39.78
N GLU A 13 21.06 0.59 -38.69
CA GLU A 13 19.61 0.33 -38.52
C GLU A 13 18.82 1.57 -38.07
N PHE A 14 19.49 2.60 -37.55
CA PHE A 14 18.82 3.81 -37.10
C PHE A 14 18.26 4.60 -38.31
N PRO A 15 17.17 5.37 -38.13
CA PRO A 15 16.73 6.34 -39.13
C PRO A 15 17.86 7.31 -39.52
N ALA A 16 17.91 7.69 -40.80
CA ALA A 16 19.02 8.49 -41.37
C ALA A 16 19.31 9.77 -40.56
N VAL A 17 18.26 10.44 -40.07
CA VAL A 17 18.39 11.66 -39.27
C VAL A 17 19.08 11.40 -37.91
N LEU A 18 18.81 10.26 -37.27
CA LEU A 18 19.49 9.86 -36.03
C LEU A 18 20.90 9.36 -36.31
N GLN A 19 21.16 8.70 -37.45
CA GLN A 19 22.52 8.35 -37.86
C GLN A 19 23.39 9.60 -38.03
N GLN A 20 22.87 10.64 -38.67
CA GLN A 20 23.59 11.91 -38.83
C GLN A 20 23.92 12.55 -37.48
N LEU A 21 22.97 12.58 -36.55
CA LEU A 21 23.20 13.03 -35.18
C LEU A 21 24.31 12.22 -34.49
N ILE A 22 24.25 10.89 -34.61
CA ILE A 22 25.24 10.00 -33.99
C ILE A 22 26.64 10.28 -34.55
N HIS A 23 26.78 10.34 -35.87
CA HIS A 23 28.07 10.61 -36.52
C HIS A 23 28.60 12.02 -36.22
N ALA A 24 27.73 13.03 -36.14
CA ALA A 24 28.12 14.39 -35.76
C ALA A 24 28.68 14.42 -34.33
N GLU A 25 28.02 13.79 -33.36
CA GLU A 25 28.50 13.71 -31.97
C GLU A 25 29.82 12.96 -31.84
N LEU A 26 29.97 11.85 -32.56
CA LEU A 26 31.24 11.10 -32.59
C LEU A 26 32.38 11.93 -33.19
N ALA A 27 32.09 12.72 -34.24
CA ALA A 27 33.06 13.64 -34.83
C ALA A 27 33.40 14.80 -33.88
N ALA A 28 32.46 15.24 -33.04
CA ALA A 28 32.66 16.25 -31.99
C ALA A 28 33.39 15.72 -30.74
N GLY A 29 33.77 14.44 -30.72
CA GLY A 29 34.53 13.84 -29.61
C GLY A 29 33.65 13.31 -28.46
N ASN A 30 32.37 13.08 -28.70
CA ASN A 30 31.53 12.27 -27.82
C ASN A 30 31.89 10.77 -27.98
N SER A 31 31.38 9.91 -27.11
CA SER A 31 31.64 8.46 -27.18
C SER A 31 30.40 7.68 -26.77
N ILE A 32 30.23 6.49 -27.35
CA ILE A 32 29.09 5.61 -27.05
C ILE A 32 29.34 4.93 -25.70
N ASP A 33 28.43 5.10 -24.76
CA ASP A 33 28.37 4.38 -23.48
C ASP A 33 27.65 3.04 -23.65
N HIS A 34 26.50 3.05 -24.33
CA HIS A 34 25.66 1.88 -24.54
C HIS A 34 25.03 1.87 -25.94
N LEU A 35 24.92 0.69 -26.54
CA LEU A 35 24.19 0.46 -27.78
C LEU A 35 23.50 -0.90 -27.70
N GLY A 36 22.17 -0.93 -27.82
CA GLY A 36 21.39 -2.16 -27.67
C GLY A 36 19.89 -1.92 -27.73
N GLY A 37 19.11 -2.97 -27.48
CA GLY A 37 17.66 -2.88 -27.28
C GLY A 37 17.29 -2.78 -25.80
N GLY A 38 16.02 -2.48 -25.52
CA GLY A 38 15.51 -2.30 -24.15
C GLY A 38 15.14 -0.85 -23.85
N PHE A 39 14.59 -0.60 -22.66
CA PHE A 39 13.99 0.70 -22.31
C PHE A 39 14.98 1.86 -22.52
N PRO A 40 14.60 2.93 -23.26
CA PRO A 40 13.23 3.26 -23.70
C PRO A 40 12.80 2.67 -25.07
N ALA A 41 13.67 1.95 -25.78
CA ALA A 41 13.34 1.34 -27.06
C ALA A 41 12.43 0.09 -26.91
N PRO A 42 11.37 -0.05 -27.74
CA PRO A 42 10.60 -1.28 -27.80
C PRO A 42 11.44 -2.43 -28.40
N PRO A 43 11.00 -3.69 -28.30
CA PRO A 43 11.76 -4.84 -28.82
C PRO A 43 12.07 -4.79 -30.33
N ALA A 44 11.32 -4.00 -31.10
CA ALA A 44 11.52 -3.83 -32.54
C ALA A 44 12.48 -2.68 -32.91
N GLY A 45 13.14 -2.07 -31.93
CA GLY A 45 14.02 -0.91 -32.13
C GLY A 45 15.28 -0.96 -31.26
N ALA A 46 16.03 0.14 -31.25
CA ALA A 46 17.33 0.23 -30.60
C ALA A 46 17.56 1.59 -29.91
N MET A 47 18.42 1.60 -28.91
CA MET A 47 18.88 2.82 -28.24
C MET A 47 20.40 2.92 -28.27
N LEU A 48 20.89 4.14 -28.41
CA LEU A 48 22.30 4.52 -28.24
C LEU A 48 22.37 5.54 -27.10
N LYS A 49 23.24 5.30 -26.12
CA LYS A 49 23.53 6.25 -25.04
C LYS A 49 24.92 6.84 -25.23
N PHE A 50 25.03 8.16 -25.15
CA PHE A 50 26.32 8.86 -25.15
C PHE A 50 26.90 9.01 -23.74
N THR A 51 28.23 9.17 -23.66
CA THR A 51 28.94 9.50 -22.42
C THR A 51 28.83 10.99 -22.05
N LYS A 52 28.52 11.85 -23.01
CA LYS A 52 28.26 13.30 -22.82
C LYS A 52 26.93 13.68 -23.46
N LYS A 53 26.34 14.79 -23.00
CA LYS A 53 25.14 15.36 -23.63
C LYS A 53 25.41 15.71 -25.10
N VAL A 54 24.35 15.69 -25.91
CA VAL A 54 24.41 16.08 -27.32
C VAL A 54 24.71 17.58 -27.40
N THR A 55 25.60 17.96 -28.31
CA THR A 55 26.12 19.33 -28.48
C THR A 55 26.06 19.83 -29.93
N THR A 56 25.99 18.92 -30.89
CA THR A 56 25.97 19.19 -32.34
C THR A 56 24.59 19.55 -32.87
N ARG A 57 23.55 19.40 -32.04
CA ARG A 57 22.16 19.70 -32.37
C ARG A 57 21.46 20.34 -31.17
N ALA A 58 20.55 21.27 -31.44
CA ALA A 58 19.70 21.87 -30.42
C ALA A 58 18.73 20.84 -29.82
N ARG A 59 18.47 20.95 -28.51
CA ARG A 59 17.55 20.10 -27.75
C ARG A 59 16.09 20.52 -27.94
N VAL A 60 15.62 20.45 -29.17
CA VAL A 60 14.24 20.77 -29.57
C VAL A 60 13.73 19.76 -30.58
N SER A 61 12.43 19.48 -30.56
CA SER A 61 11.79 18.68 -31.62
C SER A 61 11.72 19.46 -32.94
N ASP A 62 11.73 18.73 -34.04
CA ASP A 62 11.34 19.21 -35.36
C ASP A 62 10.51 18.15 -36.09
N ASP A 63 10.31 18.33 -37.40
CA ASP A 63 9.48 17.43 -38.22
C ASP A 63 10.07 16.00 -38.34
N GLU A 64 11.36 15.80 -38.05
CA GLU A 64 12.05 14.51 -38.25
C GLU A 64 12.45 13.82 -36.94
N ILE A 65 12.75 14.59 -35.89
CA ILE A 65 13.18 14.08 -34.59
C ILE A 65 12.39 14.74 -33.47
N ASP A 66 11.89 13.91 -32.56
CA ASP A 66 11.35 14.35 -31.28
C ASP A 66 12.46 14.43 -30.22
N PHE A 67 12.56 15.57 -29.53
CA PHE A 67 13.38 15.69 -28.31
C PHE A 67 12.50 15.74 -27.06
N ARG A 68 12.91 15.02 -26.02
CA ARG A 68 12.27 15.08 -24.70
C ARG A 68 13.29 15.26 -23.61
N GLU A 69 13.06 16.26 -22.78
CA GLU A 69 13.79 16.44 -21.53
C GLU A 69 13.21 15.50 -20.47
N ARG A 70 14.10 14.71 -19.85
CA ARG A 70 13.73 13.68 -18.86
C ARG A 70 14.12 14.09 -17.46
N ASN A 71 15.26 14.77 -17.29
CA ASN A 71 15.81 15.19 -15.99
C ASN A 71 15.78 14.06 -14.95
N SER A 72 16.12 12.84 -15.37
CA SER A 72 16.10 11.65 -14.52
C SER A 72 17.50 11.28 -14.05
N SER A 73 17.59 10.46 -13.01
CA SER A 73 18.86 9.91 -12.51
C SER A 73 19.58 8.97 -13.50
N ILE A 74 18.92 8.57 -14.59
CA ILE A 74 19.45 7.61 -15.58
C ILE A 74 19.83 8.31 -16.89
N GLN A 75 19.13 9.39 -17.25
CA GLN A 75 19.31 10.16 -18.48
C GLN A 75 18.71 11.58 -18.36
N SER A 76 19.38 12.58 -18.93
CA SER A 76 18.88 13.97 -18.94
C SER A 76 17.88 14.23 -20.06
N GLY A 77 18.08 13.63 -21.23
CA GLY A 77 17.27 13.86 -22.42
C GLY A 77 17.36 12.71 -23.41
N GLU A 78 16.40 12.66 -24.34
CA GLU A 78 16.35 11.68 -25.42
C GLU A 78 15.91 12.33 -26.73
N PHE A 79 16.55 11.94 -27.83
CA PHE A 79 16.10 12.18 -29.20
C PHE A 79 15.52 10.88 -29.75
N THR A 80 14.38 10.93 -30.42
CA THR A 80 13.72 9.74 -30.95
C THR A 80 13.04 10.01 -32.28
N ASP A 81 12.84 8.97 -33.07
CA ASP A 81 12.09 9.04 -34.31
C ASP A 81 10.58 9.13 -34.05
N ALA A 82 9.80 9.53 -35.07
CA ALA A 82 8.34 9.71 -34.94
C ALA A 82 7.60 8.45 -34.45
N LYS A 83 8.13 7.24 -34.73
CA LYS A 83 7.54 5.98 -34.28
C LYS A 83 8.01 5.55 -32.89
N ARG A 84 9.00 6.22 -32.32
CA ARG A 84 9.62 5.92 -31.04
C ARG A 84 10.21 4.51 -30.97
N PHE A 85 10.88 4.09 -32.03
CA PHE A 85 11.58 2.81 -32.09
C PHE A 85 13.08 3.01 -31.86
N TYR A 86 13.63 4.14 -32.29
CA TYR A 86 15.04 4.43 -32.19
C TYR A 86 15.30 5.63 -31.28
N PHE A 87 16.31 5.50 -30.42
CA PHE A 87 16.60 6.49 -29.38
C PHE A 87 18.08 6.84 -29.34
N VAL A 88 18.39 8.14 -29.26
CA VAL A 88 19.71 8.66 -28.86
C VAL A 88 19.54 9.34 -27.51
N VAL A 89 20.19 8.78 -26.49
CA VAL A 89 19.99 9.11 -25.08
C VAL A 89 21.21 9.82 -24.52
N GLU A 90 20.96 10.91 -23.80
CA GLU A 90 21.99 11.66 -23.07
C GLU A 90 22.26 11.03 -21.68
N PRO A 91 23.48 11.16 -21.13
CA PRO A 91 23.75 10.76 -19.75
C PRO A 91 22.90 11.58 -18.76
N PRO A 92 22.73 11.12 -17.50
CA PRO A 92 22.06 11.93 -16.49
C PRO A 92 22.85 13.22 -16.23
N ASP A 93 22.16 14.25 -15.73
CA ASP A 93 22.84 15.40 -15.16
C ASP A 93 23.68 14.98 -13.96
N ASP A 94 24.78 15.71 -13.73
CA ASP A 94 25.53 15.56 -12.51
C ASP A 94 24.57 15.76 -11.33
N PRO A 95 24.56 14.84 -10.35
CA PRO A 95 23.68 14.98 -9.20
C PRO A 95 23.95 16.33 -8.55
N ALA A 96 22.90 17.10 -8.34
CA ALA A 96 23.00 18.32 -7.56
C ALA A 96 23.70 18.01 -6.24
N ALA A 97 24.53 18.93 -5.76
CA ALA A 97 25.17 18.78 -4.45
C ALA A 97 24.10 18.42 -3.43
N TYR A 98 24.34 17.37 -2.64
CA TYR A 98 23.38 16.91 -1.65
C TYR A 98 22.97 18.09 -0.77
N PRO A 99 21.65 18.30 -0.57
CA PRO A 99 21.21 19.32 0.37
C PRO A 99 21.81 19.02 1.74
N ASN A 100 22.15 20.07 2.48
CA ASN A 100 22.68 19.92 3.83
C ASN A 100 21.55 19.40 4.76
N MET A 101 21.49 18.08 4.90
CA MET A 101 20.45 17.39 5.67
C MET A 101 20.45 17.81 7.14
N ASP A 102 21.62 18.14 7.69
CA ASP A 102 21.73 18.62 9.08
C ASP A 102 21.12 20.01 9.23
N ALA A 103 21.34 20.91 8.26
CA ALA A 103 20.71 22.23 8.24
C ALA A 103 19.18 22.12 8.12
N ILE A 104 18.68 21.23 7.25
CA ILE A 104 17.24 20.98 7.09
C ILE A 104 16.65 20.41 8.37
N ARG A 105 17.31 19.43 9.00
CA ARG A 105 16.85 18.83 10.26
C ARG A 105 16.82 19.87 11.37
N ALA A 106 17.87 20.67 11.51
CA ALA A 106 17.94 21.74 12.51
C ALA A 106 16.83 22.79 12.32
N GLU A 107 16.52 23.15 11.07
CA GLU A 107 15.42 24.06 10.76
C GLU A 107 14.04 23.45 11.09
N MET A 108 13.82 22.19 10.73
CA MET A 108 12.57 21.48 11.04
C MET A 108 12.38 21.33 12.55
N GLU A 109 13.41 20.94 13.29
CA GLU A 109 13.39 20.84 14.76
C GLU A 109 13.15 22.21 15.42
N ALA A 110 13.71 23.29 14.86
CA ALA A 110 13.43 24.64 15.34
C ALA A 110 11.97 25.04 15.13
N ARG A 111 11.39 24.75 13.95
CA ARG A 111 9.98 24.99 13.68
C ARG A 111 9.06 24.15 14.57
N GLN A 112 9.38 22.88 14.76
CA GLN A 112 8.59 21.98 15.62
C GLN A 112 8.63 22.47 17.07
N ARG A 113 9.81 22.79 17.61
CA ARG A 113 9.93 23.35 18.98
C ARG A 113 9.15 24.64 19.16
N ALA A 114 9.13 25.52 18.15
CA ALA A 114 8.34 26.74 18.20
C ALA A 114 6.82 26.44 18.21
N ALA A 115 6.37 25.49 17.38
CA ALA A 115 4.98 25.07 17.34
C ALA A 115 4.53 24.37 18.65
N ASP A 116 5.38 23.50 19.20
CA ASP A 116 5.12 22.80 20.45
C ASP A 116 5.05 23.78 21.63
N ALA A 117 5.96 24.77 21.67
CA ALA A 117 5.93 25.82 22.69
C ALA A 117 4.64 26.67 22.60
N GLU A 118 4.19 27.00 21.39
CA GLU A 118 2.92 27.72 21.19
C GLU A 118 1.71 26.88 21.62
N LEU A 119 1.69 25.59 21.27
CA LEU A 119 0.63 24.67 21.68
C LEU A 119 0.58 24.51 23.20
N GLN A 120 1.74 24.34 23.83
CA GLN A 120 1.84 24.22 25.28
C GLN A 120 1.34 25.50 25.97
N ALA A 121 1.73 26.69 25.49
CA ALA A 121 1.23 27.95 26.04
C ALA A 121 -0.31 28.04 25.93
N ARG A 122 -0.91 27.65 24.80
CA ARG A 122 -2.37 27.61 24.63
C ARG A 122 -3.04 26.62 25.57
N GLN A 123 -2.44 25.45 25.78
CA GLN A 123 -2.95 24.45 26.71
C GLN A 123 -2.89 24.94 28.16
N GLU A 124 -1.78 25.56 28.57
CA GLU A 124 -1.62 26.15 29.90
C GLU A 124 -2.67 27.25 30.15
N GLU A 125 -2.90 28.14 29.17
CA GLU A 125 -3.97 29.14 29.24
C GLU A 125 -5.38 28.52 29.32
N ALA A 126 -5.63 27.43 28.59
CA ALA A 126 -6.91 26.73 28.62
C ALA A 126 -7.15 26.04 29.97
N VAL A 127 -6.12 25.38 30.54
CA VAL A 127 -6.16 24.78 31.86
C VAL A 127 -6.38 25.84 32.93
N GLN A 128 -5.71 26.98 32.83
CA GLN A 128 -5.89 28.08 33.77
C GLN A 128 -7.32 28.64 33.71
N ARG A 129 -7.86 28.88 32.50
CA ARG A 129 -9.26 29.28 32.32
C ARG A 129 -10.24 28.25 32.86
N ALA A 130 -9.98 26.96 32.64
CA ALA A 130 -10.83 25.89 33.16
C ALA A 130 -10.79 25.82 34.70
N ARG A 131 -9.62 26.03 35.32
CA ARG A 131 -9.47 26.12 36.78
C ARG A 131 -10.20 27.32 37.36
N GLU A 132 -10.10 28.48 36.73
CA GLU A 132 -10.81 29.69 37.14
C GLU A 132 -12.33 29.53 37.00
N ALA A 133 -12.80 28.95 35.90
CA ALA A 133 -14.21 28.62 35.69
C ALA A 133 -14.71 27.60 36.72
N ALA A 134 -13.95 26.52 36.96
CA ALA A 134 -14.30 25.51 37.96
C ALA A 134 -14.35 26.10 39.37
N ARG A 135 -13.42 26.99 39.72
CA ARG A 135 -13.44 27.70 41.00
C ARG A 135 -14.67 28.59 41.12
N TYR A 136 -14.97 29.40 40.10
CA TYR A 136 -16.17 30.23 40.05
C TYR A 136 -17.47 29.41 40.21
N PHE A 137 -17.57 28.28 39.51
CA PHE A 137 -18.71 27.37 39.63
C PHE A 137 -18.78 26.67 40.99
N SER A 138 -17.63 26.30 41.59
CA SER A 138 -17.59 25.69 42.93
C SER A 138 -17.97 26.66 44.05
N GLU A 139 -17.64 27.94 43.89
CA GLU A 139 -18.00 29.00 44.85
C GLU A 139 -19.50 29.37 44.76
N GLN A 140 -20.19 29.05 43.65
CA GLN A 140 -21.61 29.35 43.47
C GLN A 140 -22.57 28.16 43.69
N LEU A 141 -22.08 26.93 43.79
CA LEU A 141 -22.91 25.73 43.97
C LEU A 141 -22.49 24.97 45.24
N GLU A 142 -23.01 25.40 46.40
CA GLU A 142 -23.05 24.55 47.59
C GLU A 142 -24.11 23.45 47.41
N ASP A 143 -23.74 22.34 46.78
CA ASP A 143 -24.42 21.04 46.99
C ASP A 143 -23.44 19.88 46.65
N PRO A 144 -22.98 19.08 47.63
CA PRO A 144 -21.93 18.10 47.40
C PRO A 144 -22.52 16.85 46.73
N ARG A 145 -22.40 16.77 45.40
CA ARG A 145 -22.54 15.47 44.72
C ARG A 145 -21.26 14.66 44.91
N PRO A 146 -21.37 13.35 45.24
CA PRO A 146 -20.19 12.53 45.50
C PRO A 146 -19.40 12.30 44.21
N GLU A 147 -18.11 12.61 44.29
CA GLU A 147 -17.11 12.42 43.25
C GLU A 147 -16.88 10.90 43.03
N ILE A 148 -17.30 10.37 41.87
CA ILE A 148 -17.02 8.97 41.49
C ILE A 148 -15.60 8.91 40.93
N LYS A 149 -14.63 8.62 41.79
CA LYS A 149 -13.27 8.27 41.35
C LYS A 149 -13.30 6.94 40.57
N PRO A 150 -12.70 6.84 39.37
CA PRO A 150 -12.53 5.55 38.72
C PRO A 150 -11.70 4.64 39.64
N ARG A 151 -12.26 3.47 39.98
CA ARG A 151 -11.55 2.43 40.74
C ARG A 151 -10.26 2.11 39.98
N SER A 152 -9.11 2.26 40.64
CA SER A 152 -7.78 1.99 40.09
C SER A 152 -7.78 0.70 39.26
N ALA A 153 -7.54 0.81 37.95
CA ALA A 153 -7.28 -0.34 37.11
C ALA A 153 -6.06 -1.08 37.67
N SER A 154 -6.08 -2.42 37.67
CA SER A 154 -4.89 -3.19 38.01
C SER A 154 -3.77 -2.91 37.00
N PRO A 155 -2.47 -3.04 37.36
CA PRO A 155 -1.36 -2.85 36.43
C PRO A 155 -1.51 -3.62 35.12
N LEU A 156 -2.05 -4.83 35.15
CA LEU A 156 -2.29 -5.68 33.98
C LEU A 156 -3.35 -5.08 33.03
N VAL A 157 -4.45 -4.54 33.59
CA VAL A 157 -5.48 -3.85 32.81
C VAL A 157 -4.91 -2.59 32.17
N THR A 158 -4.07 -1.84 32.88
CA THR A 158 -3.37 -0.67 32.32
C THR A 158 -2.44 -1.09 31.19
N GLN A 159 -1.61 -2.12 31.37
CA GLN A 159 -0.72 -2.65 30.34
C GLN A 159 -1.50 -3.07 29.08
N PHE A 160 -2.63 -3.76 29.26
CA PHE A 160 -3.50 -4.13 28.14
C PHE A 160 -3.99 -2.90 27.38
N LEU A 161 -4.53 -1.89 28.09
CA LEU A 161 -5.03 -0.66 27.46
C LEU A 161 -3.93 0.12 26.74
N GLU A 162 -2.74 0.22 27.34
CA GLU A 162 -1.58 0.82 26.70
C GLU A 162 -1.21 0.03 25.44
N SER A 163 -1.28 -1.30 25.45
CA SER A 163 -1.02 -2.12 24.25
C SER A 163 -2.04 -1.89 23.13
N MET A 164 -3.26 -1.48 23.46
CA MET A 164 -4.29 -1.10 22.49
C MET A 164 -4.01 0.25 21.81
N GLU A 165 -3.04 1.03 22.27
CA GLU A 165 -2.55 2.23 21.59
C GLU A 165 -1.36 1.85 20.68
N MET A 166 -1.61 1.83 19.36
CA MET A 166 -0.58 1.58 18.36
C MET A 166 0.12 2.90 18.03
N ASN A 167 1.42 2.99 18.33
CA ASN A 167 2.27 4.12 17.94
C ASN A 167 3.23 3.71 16.80
N TYR A 168 3.95 4.69 16.25
CA TYR A 168 4.85 4.47 15.12
C TYR A 168 5.92 3.43 15.44
N GLU A 169 6.53 3.52 16.62
CA GLU A 169 7.60 2.63 17.05
C GLU A 169 7.12 1.18 17.16
N ARG A 170 5.95 0.96 17.77
CA ARG A 170 5.36 -0.38 17.88
C ARG A 170 4.99 -0.97 16.54
N TRP A 171 4.40 -0.18 15.65
CA TRP A 171 4.11 -0.63 14.30
C TRP A 171 5.39 -0.96 13.52
N HIS A 172 6.41 -0.08 13.60
CA HIS A 172 7.70 -0.24 12.93
C HIS A 172 8.43 -1.50 13.40
N ASP A 173 8.42 -1.77 14.71
CA ASP A 173 9.11 -2.90 15.33
C ASP A 173 8.27 -4.20 15.31
N GLY A 174 7.08 -4.17 14.71
CA GLY A 174 6.17 -5.32 14.64
C GLY A 174 5.61 -5.74 16.00
N ILE A 175 5.61 -4.83 16.99
CA ILE A 175 5.06 -5.05 18.32
C ILE A 175 3.54 -4.91 18.24
N GLY A 176 2.86 -6.05 18.17
CA GLY A 176 1.41 -6.13 18.30
C GLY A 176 0.91 -5.78 19.71
N TYR A 177 -0.41 -5.73 19.85
CA TYR A 177 -1.06 -5.59 21.16
C TYR A 177 -1.08 -6.93 21.90
N ASP A 178 -1.09 -6.88 23.23
CA ASP A 178 -0.74 -8.03 24.08
C ASP A 178 -1.98 -8.85 24.46
N LEU A 179 -2.35 -9.80 23.60
CA LEU A 179 -3.42 -10.77 23.90
C LEU A 179 -3.01 -11.84 24.92
N ASN A 180 -1.69 -12.11 25.03
CA ASN A 180 -1.15 -13.08 25.99
C ASN A 180 -1.39 -12.63 27.43
N VAL A 181 -1.63 -11.34 27.64
CA VAL A 181 -2.05 -10.79 28.93
C VAL A 181 -3.27 -11.53 29.50
N PHE A 182 -4.15 -12.07 28.64
CA PHE A 182 -5.32 -12.80 29.10
C PHE A 182 -4.95 -14.12 29.79
N GLU A 183 -3.87 -14.79 29.40
CA GLU A 183 -3.43 -16.04 30.01
C GLU A 183 -3.07 -15.87 31.49
N SER A 184 -2.48 -14.72 31.82
CA SER A 184 -2.06 -14.37 33.18
C SER A 184 -3.11 -13.56 33.97
N ALA A 185 -4.10 -12.98 33.28
CA ALA A 185 -5.14 -12.17 33.90
C ALA A 185 -6.05 -12.96 34.85
N LYS A 186 -6.24 -12.43 36.05
CA LYS A 186 -7.21 -12.97 37.01
C LYS A 186 -8.64 -12.78 36.49
N PRO A 187 -9.62 -13.59 36.95
CA PRO A 187 -11.02 -13.45 36.53
C PRO A 187 -11.59 -12.02 36.69
N LYS A 188 -11.16 -11.31 37.74
CA LYS A 188 -11.56 -9.91 37.99
C LYS A 188 -10.98 -8.94 36.94
N GLU A 189 -9.75 -9.17 36.52
CA GLU A 189 -9.03 -8.32 35.54
C GLU A 189 -9.59 -8.57 34.14
N ARG A 190 -9.81 -9.85 33.76
CA ARG A 190 -10.53 -10.20 32.52
C ARG A 190 -11.91 -9.55 32.43
N LYS A 191 -12.67 -9.57 33.53
CA LYS A 191 -13.97 -8.88 33.61
C LYS A 191 -13.84 -7.37 33.44
N GLN A 192 -12.81 -6.75 34.04
CA GLN A 192 -12.56 -5.31 33.86
C GLN A 192 -12.23 -4.96 32.41
N ILE A 193 -11.38 -5.75 31.75
CA ILE A 193 -11.06 -5.55 30.33
C ILE A 193 -12.31 -5.73 29.47
N GLU A 194 -13.09 -6.79 29.71
CA GLU A 194 -14.36 -7.00 29.02
C GLU A 194 -15.32 -5.81 29.20
N ASP A 195 -15.49 -5.32 30.43
CA ASP A 195 -16.36 -4.18 30.71
C ASP A 195 -15.89 -2.92 29.96
N LEU A 196 -14.59 -2.71 29.82
CA LEU A 196 -14.06 -1.57 29.05
C LEU A 196 -14.34 -1.70 27.55
N LEU A 197 -14.13 -2.89 26.98
CA LEU A 197 -14.33 -3.15 25.55
C LEU A 197 -15.82 -3.12 25.16
N ILE A 198 -16.71 -3.70 25.98
CA ILE A 198 -18.15 -3.77 25.67
C ILE A 198 -18.86 -2.41 25.82
N ASN A 199 -18.35 -1.52 26.67
CA ASN A 199 -18.97 -0.23 26.95
C ASN A 199 -18.61 0.87 25.93
N ARG A 200 -17.87 0.53 24.86
CA ARG A 200 -17.60 1.43 23.73
C ARG A 200 -18.09 0.81 22.42
N PRO A 201 -18.35 1.63 21.37
CA PRO A 201 -18.53 1.10 20.02
C PRO A 201 -17.29 0.32 19.58
N LEU A 202 -17.46 -0.75 18.79
CA LEU A 202 -16.33 -1.44 18.16
C LEU A 202 -15.60 -0.43 17.26
N GLY A 203 -14.38 -0.07 17.65
CA GLY A 203 -13.57 0.90 16.93
C GLY A 203 -12.92 0.28 15.69
N ASP A 204 -12.22 -0.84 15.90
CA ASP A 204 -11.48 -1.55 14.86
C ASP A 204 -11.33 -3.05 15.18
N TRP A 205 -10.60 -3.76 14.31
CA TRP A 205 -10.30 -5.19 14.43
C TRP A 205 -9.71 -5.63 15.77
N ARG A 206 -9.00 -4.75 16.50
CA ARG A 206 -8.35 -5.09 17.77
C ARG A 206 -9.39 -5.30 18.87
N ASP A 207 -10.48 -4.53 18.85
CA ASP A 207 -11.60 -4.74 19.78
C ASP A 207 -12.25 -6.11 19.52
N VAL A 208 -12.41 -6.47 18.25
CA VAL A 208 -12.98 -7.75 17.84
C VAL A 208 -12.12 -8.90 18.32
N GLU A 209 -10.82 -8.86 18.05
CA GLU A 209 -9.89 -9.93 18.41
C GLU A 209 -9.72 -10.04 19.93
N ALA A 210 -9.64 -8.93 20.66
CA ALA A 210 -9.59 -8.94 22.12
C ALA A 210 -10.85 -9.55 22.74
N LEU A 211 -12.04 -9.18 22.25
CA LEU A 211 -13.30 -9.77 22.70
C LEU A 211 -13.43 -11.25 22.30
N ALA A 212 -12.92 -11.63 21.12
CA ALA A 212 -12.88 -13.03 20.68
C ALA A 212 -11.96 -13.86 21.57
N ALA A 213 -10.78 -13.35 21.91
CA ALA A 213 -9.82 -14.00 22.80
C ALA A 213 -10.34 -14.14 24.24
N LEU A 214 -11.16 -13.20 24.73
CA LEU A 214 -11.85 -13.33 26.01
C LEU A 214 -12.87 -14.48 26.02
N ASP A 215 -13.50 -14.79 24.87
CA ASP A 215 -14.52 -15.83 24.63
C ASP A 215 -15.63 -15.95 25.71
N SER A 216 -15.94 -14.86 26.39
CA SER A 216 -16.98 -14.83 27.41
C SER A 216 -18.37 -14.85 26.76
N PRO A 217 -19.42 -15.38 27.42
CA PRO A 217 -20.79 -15.28 26.93
C PRO A 217 -21.24 -13.84 26.62
N ARG A 218 -20.73 -12.84 27.36
CA ARG A 218 -21.03 -11.42 27.12
C ARG A 218 -20.29 -10.90 25.89
N ALA A 219 -18.99 -11.17 25.77
CA ALA A 219 -18.21 -10.83 24.58
C ALA A 219 -18.82 -11.44 23.30
N ARG A 220 -19.16 -12.74 23.32
CA ARG A 220 -19.83 -13.40 22.19
C ARG A 220 -21.20 -12.81 21.83
N LYS A 221 -21.96 -12.37 22.85
CA LYS A 221 -23.24 -11.68 22.62
C LYS A 221 -23.01 -10.30 22.00
N HIS A 222 -22.01 -9.57 22.48
CA HIS A 222 -21.66 -8.24 21.97
C HIS A 222 -21.20 -8.31 20.50
N LEU A 223 -20.27 -9.20 20.16
CA LEU A 223 -19.77 -9.37 18.78
C LEU A 223 -20.89 -9.77 17.81
N ARG A 224 -21.77 -10.70 18.20
CA ARG A 224 -22.95 -11.06 17.38
C ARG A 224 -23.92 -9.89 17.20
N GLY A 225 -24.16 -9.11 18.25
CA GLY A 225 -25.02 -7.93 18.17
C GLY A 225 -24.44 -6.85 17.28
N ALA A 226 -23.13 -6.64 17.35
CA ALA A 226 -22.44 -5.63 16.55
C ALA A 226 -22.44 -5.96 15.05
N PHE A 227 -22.42 -7.24 14.68
CA PHE A 227 -22.43 -7.69 13.28
C PHE A 227 -23.60 -7.12 12.46
N GLU A 228 -24.78 -6.99 13.05
CA GLU A 228 -25.96 -6.49 12.34
C GLU A 228 -25.83 -5.01 11.93
N SER A 229 -25.22 -4.19 12.80
CA SER A 229 -25.03 -2.76 12.58
C SER A 229 -23.67 -2.39 11.99
N ALA A 230 -22.73 -3.34 11.92
CA ALA A 230 -21.36 -3.12 11.47
C ALA A 230 -21.32 -2.75 9.98
N ASN A 231 -20.37 -1.86 9.65
CA ASN A 231 -19.99 -1.60 8.26
C ASN A 231 -19.24 -2.81 7.66
N LEU A 232 -18.92 -2.76 6.36
CA LEU A 232 -18.31 -3.89 5.68
C LEU A 232 -16.94 -4.26 6.25
N ASP A 233 -16.08 -3.29 6.55
CA ASP A 233 -14.75 -3.54 7.12
C ASP A 233 -14.85 -4.21 8.50
N GLN A 234 -15.70 -3.68 9.37
CA GLN A 234 -15.97 -4.29 10.68
C GLN A 234 -16.56 -5.71 10.56
N LYS A 235 -17.38 -5.97 9.53
CA LYS A 235 -17.90 -7.32 9.26
C LYS A 235 -16.79 -8.27 8.82
N ILE A 236 -15.84 -7.79 8.02
CA ILE A 236 -14.64 -8.55 7.61
C ILE A 236 -13.82 -8.91 8.85
N ASP A 237 -13.60 -7.96 9.75
CA ASP A 237 -12.88 -8.20 11.02
C ASP A 237 -13.60 -9.23 11.88
N LEU A 238 -14.92 -9.10 12.02
CA LEU A 238 -15.77 -10.03 12.77
C LEU A 238 -15.66 -11.47 12.25
N ILE A 239 -15.76 -11.68 10.93
CA ILE A 239 -15.67 -13.04 10.38
C ILE A 239 -14.24 -13.62 10.44
N SER A 240 -13.23 -12.75 10.41
CA SER A 240 -11.81 -13.15 10.44
C SER A 240 -11.35 -13.53 11.85
N HIS A 241 -11.69 -12.72 12.85
CA HIS A 241 -11.18 -12.88 14.22
C HIS A 241 -12.16 -13.62 15.15
N ALA A 242 -13.45 -13.62 14.85
CA ALA A 242 -14.49 -14.29 15.63
C ALA A 242 -15.26 -15.33 14.81
N THR A 243 -14.54 -16.05 13.94
CA THR A 243 -15.09 -16.98 12.93
C THR A 243 -16.10 -17.98 13.49
N SER A 244 -15.87 -18.51 14.68
CA SER A 244 -16.74 -19.51 15.32
C SER A 244 -18.14 -18.98 15.68
N LEU A 245 -18.32 -17.66 15.71
CA LEU A 245 -19.60 -17.02 16.02
C LEU A 245 -20.51 -16.84 14.82
N PHE A 246 -19.97 -16.97 13.60
CA PHE A 246 -20.69 -16.68 12.37
C PHE A 246 -20.88 -17.92 11.51
N THR A 247 -22.06 -18.03 10.92
CA THR A 247 -22.37 -19.14 10.03
C THR A 247 -21.59 -19.00 8.72
N ASN A 248 -21.31 -20.13 8.05
CA ASN A 248 -20.74 -20.14 6.70
C ASN A 248 -21.54 -19.29 5.71
N LYS A 249 -22.87 -19.20 5.90
CA LYS A 249 -23.74 -18.34 5.09
C LYS A 249 -23.39 -16.85 5.29
N GLN A 250 -23.33 -16.39 6.53
CA GLN A 250 -22.95 -15.00 6.86
C GLN A 250 -21.55 -14.67 6.34
N ARG A 251 -20.57 -15.55 6.57
CA ARG A 251 -19.20 -15.40 6.05
C ARG A 251 -19.20 -15.26 4.53
N THR A 252 -19.93 -16.13 3.84
CA THR A 252 -20.05 -16.08 2.37
C THR A 252 -20.68 -14.76 1.91
N GLU A 253 -21.73 -14.27 2.59
CA GLU A 253 -22.39 -13.02 2.23
C GLU A 253 -21.47 -11.81 2.37
N VAL A 254 -20.73 -11.71 3.49
CA VAL A 254 -19.75 -10.63 3.71
C VAL A 254 -18.65 -10.65 2.65
N LEU A 255 -18.05 -11.81 2.40
CA LEU A 255 -16.99 -11.93 1.38
C LEU A 255 -17.49 -11.64 -0.03
N MET A 256 -18.72 -12.05 -0.36
CA MET A 256 -19.33 -11.72 -1.65
C MET A 256 -19.50 -10.21 -1.82
N THR A 257 -19.98 -9.52 -0.79
CA THR A 257 -20.09 -8.05 -0.81
C THR A 257 -18.70 -7.41 -0.94
N ALA A 258 -17.70 -7.89 -0.20
CA ALA A 258 -16.33 -7.38 -0.30
C ALA A 258 -15.70 -7.56 -1.69
N LEU A 259 -15.92 -8.70 -2.35
CA LEU A 259 -15.49 -8.91 -3.74
C LEU A 259 -16.27 -8.04 -4.74
N GLN A 260 -17.51 -7.68 -4.43
CA GLN A 260 -18.32 -6.75 -5.22
C GLN A 260 -17.89 -5.28 -5.05
N GLU A 261 -17.37 -4.93 -3.89
CA GLU A 261 -16.89 -3.58 -3.54
C GLU A 261 -15.35 -3.48 -3.55
N ALA A 262 -14.69 -4.40 -4.27
CA ALA A 262 -13.25 -4.60 -4.18
C ALA A 262 -12.40 -3.34 -4.46
N ASP A 263 -12.87 -2.48 -5.36
CA ASP A 263 -12.19 -1.24 -5.73
C ASP A 263 -12.25 -0.17 -4.62
N GLN A 264 -13.10 -0.37 -3.60
CA GLN A 264 -13.37 0.60 -2.53
C GLN A 264 -13.04 0.07 -1.14
N SER A 265 -12.76 -1.23 -0.98
CA SER A 265 -12.50 -1.81 0.33
C SER A 265 -11.03 -1.66 0.73
N PRO A 266 -10.72 -0.90 1.80
CA PRO A 266 -9.36 -0.83 2.34
C PRO A 266 -8.89 -2.19 2.91
N SER A 267 -9.82 -3.11 3.16
CA SER A 267 -9.60 -4.41 3.81
C SER A 267 -9.40 -5.56 2.83
N MET A 268 -9.07 -5.28 1.55
CA MET A 268 -8.95 -6.32 0.51
C MET A 268 -7.92 -7.41 0.87
N THR A 269 -6.82 -7.04 1.52
CA THR A 269 -5.84 -8.03 2.00
C THR A 269 -6.47 -9.02 2.96
N GLN A 270 -7.27 -8.55 3.92
CA GLN A 270 -7.95 -9.40 4.90
C GLN A 270 -9.00 -10.30 4.23
N VAL A 271 -9.73 -9.76 3.25
CA VAL A 271 -10.67 -10.54 2.43
C VAL A 271 -9.96 -11.69 1.71
N MET A 272 -8.79 -11.44 1.13
CA MET A 272 -8.02 -12.47 0.44
C MET A 272 -7.49 -13.56 1.38
N LEU A 273 -7.03 -13.18 2.59
CA LEU A 273 -6.62 -14.13 3.62
C LEU A 273 -7.79 -15.02 4.07
N GLU A 274 -8.96 -14.41 4.30
CA GLU A 274 -10.16 -15.15 4.69
C GLU A 274 -10.63 -16.09 3.57
N ILE A 275 -10.53 -15.68 2.30
CA ILE A 275 -10.86 -16.53 1.14
C ILE A 275 -9.89 -17.72 1.02
N GLN A 276 -8.60 -17.53 1.30
CA GLN A 276 -7.61 -18.59 1.29
C GLN A 276 -8.04 -19.75 2.20
N GLU A 277 -8.56 -19.45 3.40
CA GLU A 277 -9.04 -20.44 4.36
C GLU A 277 -10.49 -20.87 4.12
N PHE A 278 -11.33 -20.01 3.53
CA PHE A 278 -12.76 -20.22 3.34
C PHE A 278 -13.27 -19.77 1.96
N HIS A 279 -13.28 -20.71 1.01
CA HIS A 279 -13.62 -20.47 -0.39
C HIS A 279 -14.75 -21.40 -0.89
N PRO A 280 -15.99 -21.24 -0.41
CA PRO A 280 -17.11 -22.01 -0.95
C PRO A 280 -17.29 -21.72 -2.46
N PRO A 281 -17.94 -22.61 -3.23
CA PRO A 281 -18.03 -22.48 -4.70
C PRO A 281 -18.55 -21.12 -5.21
N LYS A 282 -19.40 -20.46 -4.43
CA LYS A 282 -19.91 -19.12 -4.74
C LYS A 282 -18.80 -18.05 -4.80
N ILE A 283 -17.82 -18.14 -3.89
CA ILE A 283 -16.65 -17.26 -3.84
C ILE A 283 -15.71 -17.53 -5.03
N ILE A 284 -15.44 -18.80 -5.34
CA ILE A 284 -14.65 -19.16 -6.54
C ILE A 284 -15.28 -18.59 -7.82
N LYS A 285 -16.61 -18.71 -7.95
CA LYS A 285 -17.34 -18.12 -9.08
C LYS A 285 -17.23 -16.60 -9.10
N ALA A 286 -17.34 -15.94 -7.95
CA ALA A 286 -17.21 -14.49 -7.84
C ALA A 286 -15.81 -14.00 -8.22
N LEU A 287 -14.75 -14.71 -7.81
CA LEU A 287 -13.38 -14.42 -8.24
C LEU A 287 -13.24 -14.57 -9.75
N LEU A 288 -13.74 -15.66 -10.34
CA LEU A 288 -13.69 -15.88 -11.79
C LEU A 288 -14.42 -14.80 -12.58
N GLU A 289 -15.59 -14.37 -12.12
CA GLU A 289 -16.30 -13.25 -12.74
C GLU A 289 -15.56 -11.92 -12.53
N GLY A 290 -14.99 -11.70 -11.35
CA GLY A 290 -14.19 -10.52 -11.06
C GLY A 290 -12.93 -10.42 -11.92
N VAL A 291 -12.27 -11.53 -12.25
CA VAL A 291 -11.15 -11.51 -13.21
C VAL A 291 -11.59 -10.93 -14.56
N LYS A 292 -12.83 -11.20 -15.00
CA LYS A 292 -13.37 -10.72 -16.28
C LYS A 292 -13.80 -9.25 -16.24
N THR A 293 -14.38 -8.81 -15.12
CA THR A 293 -15.07 -7.53 -15.05
C THR A 293 -14.26 -6.43 -14.36
N ARG A 294 -13.24 -6.79 -13.58
CA ARG A 294 -12.40 -5.83 -12.86
C ARG A 294 -11.20 -5.40 -13.68
N GLU A 295 -10.69 -4.22 -13.35
CA GLU A 295 -9.53 -3.62 -13.99
C GLU A 295 -8.24 -3.90 -13.21
N ASP A 296 -7.12 -3.72 -13.90
CA ASP A 296 -5.77 -3.62 -13.35
C ASP A 296 -5.38 -4.70 -12.32
N VAL A 297 -4.85 -4.24 -11.19
CA VAL A 297 -4.22 -5.03 -10.13
C VAL A 297 -5.23 -5.95 -9.43
N ILE A 298 -6.51 -5.54 -9.33
CA ILE A 298 -7.53 -6.30 -8.62
C ILE A 298 -7.85 -7.59 -9.37
N ALA A 299 -8.00 -7.50 -10.69
CA ALA A 299 -8.24 -8.69 -11.48
C ALA A 299 -7.02 -9.63 -11.52
N GLY A 300 -5.80 -9.07 -11.50
CA GLY A 300 -4.58 -9.84 -11.28
C GLY A 300 -4.60 -10.56 -9.93
N ALA A 301 -4.93 -9.88 -8.84
CA ALA A 301 -5.03 -10.47 -7.51
C ALA A 301 -6.06 -11.61 -7.47
N PHE A 302 -7.22 -11.45 -8.12
CA PHE A 302 -8.24 -12.50 -8.19
C PHE A 302 -7.75 -13.72 -9.00
N ALA A 303 -7.04 -13.48 -10.11
CA ALA A 303 -6.44 -14.55 -10.90
C ALA A 303 -5.36 -15.31 -10.12
N MET A 304 -4.54 -14.60 -9.35
CA MET A 304 -3.52 -15.19 -8.49
C MET A 304 -4.14 -16.05 -7.38
N MET A 305 -5.17 -15.54 -6.71
CA MET A 305 -5.92 -16.30 -5.71
C MET A 305 -6.54 -17.57 -6.32
N LEU A 306 -7.11 -17.49 -7.53
CA LEU A 306 -7.65 -18.68 -8.22
C LEU A 306 -6.58 -19.73 -8.53
N LEU A 307 -5.39 -19.31 -8.98
CA LEU A 307 -4.27 -20.22 -9.22
C LEU A 307 -3.85 -20.95 -7.94
N PHE A 308 -3.73 -20.21 -6.83
CA PHE A 308 -3.41 -20.78 -5.53
C PHE A 308 -4.49 -21.76 -5.06
N LEU A 309 -5.77 -21.38 -5.09
CA LEU A 309 -6.89 -22.23 -4.66
C LEU A 309 -7.05 -23.51 -5.50
N HIS A 310 -6.52 -23.54 -6.73
CA HIS A 310 -6.50 -24.74 -7.59
C HIS A 310 -5.16 -25.50 -7.55
N GLY A 311 -4.26 -25.16 -6.61
CA GLY A 311 -2.96 -25.81 -6.44
C GLY A 311 -2.02 -25.62 -7.62
N LYS A 312 -2.15 -24.50 -8.36
CA LYS A 312 -1.27 -24.13 -9.48
C LYS A 312 -0.15 -23.17 -9.07
N ALA A 313 -0.32 -22.52 -7.94
CA ALA A 313 0.67 -21.67 -7.31
C ALA A 313 0.93 -22.16 -5.89
N ASP A 314 2.17 -22.04 -5.41
CA ASP A 314 2.54 -22.50 -4.07
C ASP A 314 2.05 -21.53 -2.97
N SER A 315 1.75 -20.29 -3.35
CA SER A 315 1.23 -19.25 -2.45
C SER A 315 0.38 -18.23 -3.22
N PRO A 316 -0.48 -17.43 -2.55
CA PRO A 316 -1.21 -16.33 -3.19
C PRO A 316 -0.30 -15.17 -3.67
N TYR A 317 1.02 -15.25 -3.44
CA TYR A 317 2.03 -14.27 -3.86
C TYR A 317 3.18 -14.92 -4.65
N ASP A 318 2.95 -16.06 -5.28
CA ASP A 318 3.97 -16.81 -6.01
C ASP A 318 4.55 -16.00 -7.18
N ASN A 319 5.82 -15.61 -7.05
CA ASN A 319 6.53 -14.79 -8.02
C ASN A 319 6.68 -15.45 -9.40
N ASN A 320 6.56 -16.78 -9.51
CA ASN A 320 6.61 -17.47 -10.80
C ASN A 320 5.43 -17.08 -11.71
N TRP A 321 4.30 -16.68 -11.11
CA TRP A 321 3.12 -16.24 -11.82
C TRP A 321 3.07 -14.73 -12.07
N ARG A 322 4.01 -13.96 -11.51
CA ARG A 322 4.07 -12.50 -11.67
C ARG A 322 4.04 -12.04 -13.14
N PRO A 323 4.80 -12.65 -14.08
CA PRO A 323 4.72 -12.27 -15.48
C PRO A 323 3.32 -12.40 -16.07
N PHE A 324 2.59 -13.47 -15.72
CA PHE A 324 1.20 -13.65 -16.15
C PHE A 324 0.26 -12.62 -15.51
N MET A 325 0.44 -12.32 -14.21
CA MET A 325 -0.38 -11.34 -13.49
C MET A 325 -0.24 -9.91 -14.03
N LEU A 326 0.97 -9.50 -14.41
CA LEU A 326 1.21 -8.14 -14.91
C LEU A 326 0.51 -7.87 -16.26
N ARG A 327 0.19 -8.91 -17.03
CA ARG A 327 -0.53 -8.78 -18.32
C ARG A 327 -1.95 -8.24 -18.14
N PHE A 328 -2.58 -8.46 -16.98
CA PHE A 328 -3.90 -7.93 -16.66
C PHE A 328 -3.96 -6.39 -16.53
N GLN A 329 -2.83 -5.69 -16.57
CA GLN A 329 -2.76 -4.21 -16.56
C GLN A 329 -2.75 -3.58 -17.96
N GLY A 330 -2.65 -4.36 -19.04
CA GLY A 330 -2.48 -3.77 -20.38
C GLY A 330 -2.90 -4.64 -21.57
N GLU A 331 -3.13 -5.94 -21.39
CA GLU A 331 -3.63 -6.81 -22.45
C GLU A 331 -5.17 -6.93 -22.46
N ALA A 332 -5.71 -7.35 -23.60
CA ALA A 332 -7.12 -7.64 -23.74
C ALA A 332 -7.56 -8.75 -22.77
N ARG A 333 -8.71 -8.54 -22.11
CA ARG A 333 -9.15 -9.36 -20.99
C ARG A 333 -9.53 -10.79 -21.35
N GLU A 334 -10.29 -10.95 -22.42
CA GLU A 334 -10.89 -12.23 -22.81
C GLU A 334 -9.83 -13.33 -23.08
N PRO A 335 -8.76 -13.06 -23.86
CA PRO A 335 -7.66 -14.02 -24.02
C PRO A 335 -7.00 -14.44 -22.71
N LEU A 336 -6.78 -13.49 -21.78
CA LEU A 336 -6.18 -13.78 -20.48
C LEU A 336 -7.08 -14.65 -19.60
N VAL A 337 -8.39 -14.41 -19.61
CA VAL A 337 -9.36 -15.24 -18.89
C VAL A 337 -9.37 -16.67 -19.43
N GLN A 338 -9.29 -16.84 -20.76
CA GLN A 338 -9.19 -18.17 -21.39
C GLN A 338 -7.87 -18.88 -21.05
N GLU A 339 -6.76 -18.14 -21.02
CA GLU A 339 -5.46 -18.65 -20.57
C GLU A 339 -5.49 -19.08 -19.09
N LEU A 340 -6.05 -18.24 -18.22
CA LEU A 340 -6.26 -18.58 -16.81
C LEU A 340 -7.06 -19.88 -16.67
N ARG A 341 -8.20 -20.00 -17.36
CA ARG A 341 -9.04 -21.22 -17.33
C ARG A 341 -8.27 -22.47 -17.75
N ARG A 342 -7.39 -22.37 -18.75
CA ARG A 342 -6.50 -23.47 -19.16
C ARG A 342 -5.54 -23.86 -18.04
N HIS A 343 -4.93 -22.89 -17.36
CA HIS A 343 -4.06 -23.17 -16.20
C HIS A 343 -4.82 -23.82 -15.05
N LEU A 344 -6.04 -23.35 -14.76
CA LEU A 344 -6.89 -23.91 -13.71
C LEU A 344 -7.43 -25.31 -14.05
N GLY A 345 -7.41 -25.72 -15.32
CA GLY A 345 -8.02 -26.97 -15.79
C GLY A 345 -9.55 -26.94 -15.79
N VAL A 346 -10.15 -25.74 -15.79
CA VAL A 346 -11.60 -25.54 -15.80
C VAL A 346 -12.05 -25.40 -17.27
N ARG A 347 -13.04 -26.20 -17.69
CA ARG A 347 -13.59 -26.11 -19.05
C ARG A 347 -14.25 -24.74 -19.26
N ALA A 348 -14.08 -24.20 -20.47
CA ALA A 348 -14.55 -22.87 -20.88
C ALA A 348 -16.07 -22.70 -20.75
#